data_AF-A0A1Z9J9P2-F1
#
_entry.id   AF-A0A1Z9J9P2-F1
#
_cell.length_a   1.000
_cell.length_b   1.000
_cell.length_c   1.000
_cell.angle_alpha   90.00
_cell.angle_beta   90.00
_cell.angle_gamma   90.00
#
_symmetry.space_group_name_H-M   'P 1'
#
loop_
_entity.id
_entity.type
_entity.pdbx_description
1 polymer ?
#
loop_
_entity_poly.entity_id
_entity_poly.type
_entity_poly.pdbx_seq_one_letter_code
_entity_poly.pdbx_strand_id
1 'polypeptide(L)' 'MRVAKKHQPHRLVAGMATPDPNIEPPFQVMAIMEVESIERFKEVMEASGNAIDSDIPNYTDVEPVIQISNSFWK' A
#
# COMPACT_ATOMS: atom_id res chain seq x y z
N MET A 1 0.18 -20.32 21.18
CA MET A 1 0.62 -20.78 19.84
C MET A 1 0.34 -19.65 18.85
N ARG A 2 1.33 -18.82 18.49
CA ARG A 2 1.14 -17.80 17.44
C ARG A 2 1.29 -18.52 16.11
N VAL A 3 0.20 -18.60 15.34
CA VAL A 3 0.28 -19.00 13.93
C VAL A 3 1.11 -17.92 13.25
N ALA A 4 2.30 -18.25 12.77
CA ALA A 4 3.06 -17.36 11.92
C ALA A 4 2.19 -17.10 10.68
N LYS A 5 1.68 -15.87 10.54
CA LYS A 5 0.94 -15.49 9.34
C LYS A 5 1.90 -15.68 8.16
N LYS A 6 1.48 -16.47 7.17
CA LYS A 6 2.21 -16.66 5.92
C LYS A 6 2.52 -15.28 5.33
N HIS A 7 3.77 -15.05 4.93
CA HIS A 7 4.18 -13.81 4.28
C HIS A 7 3.26 -13.56 3.07
N GLN A 8 2.58 -12.40 3.06
CA GLN A 8 1.73 -12.01 1.95
C GLN A 8 2.43 -10.88 1.19
N PRO A 9 2.74 -11.08 -0.12
CA PRO A 9 3.49 -10.11 -0.92
C PRO A 9 2.67 -8.85 -1.23
N HIS A 10 1.38 -8.84 -0.89
CA HIS A 10 0.53 -7.65 -0.91
C HIS A 10 -0.43 -7.70 0.27
N ARG A 11 -0.70 -6.54 0.87
CA ARG A 11 -1.71 -6.40 1.93
C ARG A 11 -2.38 -5.04 1.88
N LEU A 12 -3.64 -5.03 2.30
CA LEU A 12 -4.42 -3.82 2.52
C LEU A 12 -4.54 -3.58 4.03
N VAL A 13 -4.38 -2.33 4.45
CA VAL A 13 -4.51 -1.89 5.83
C VAL A 13 -5.53 -0.76 5.86
N ALA A 14 -6.58 -0.90 6.66
CA ALA A 14 -7.56 0.15 6.88
C ALA A 14 -7.16 1.01 8.09
N GLY A 15 -7.25 2.34 7.95
CA GLY A 15 -7.10 3.28 9.05
C GLY A 15 -8.27 3.13 10.02
N MET A 16 -7.98 2.97 11.30
CA MET A 16 -9.01 2.77 12.34
C MET A 16 -9.15 3.97 13.27
N ALA A 17 -8.05 4.49 13.79
CA ALA A 17 -8.02 5.56 14.77
C ALA A 17 -6.60 6.11 14.91
N THR A 18 -6.48 7.25 15.60
CA THR A 18 -5.22 7.69 16.20
C THR A 18 -5.26 7.45 17.72
N PRO A 19 -4.16 7.66 18.46
CA PRO A 19 -4.21 7.64 19.93
C PRO A 19 -5.16 8.68 20.54
N ASP A 20 -5.44 9.78 19.83
CA ASP A 20 -6.51 10.71 20.19
C ASP A 20 -7.81 10.26 19.50
N PRO A 21 -8.85 9.87 20.26
CA PRO A 21 -10.11 9.39 19.68
C PRO A 21 -10.87 10.46 18.89
N ASN A 22 -10.50 11.74 19.00
CA ASN A 22 -11.15 12.84 18.28
C ASN A 22 -10.46 13.18 16.94
N ILE A 23 -9.32 12.54 16.64
CA ILE A 23 -8.58 12.76 15.40
C ILE A 23 -8.78 11.55 14.49
N GLU A 24 -9.24 11.82 13.27
CA GLU A 24 -9.39 10.80 12.23
C GLU A 24 -8.02 10.22 11.81
N PRO A 25 -7.96 8.95 11.37
CA PRO A 25 -6.71 8.38 10.88
C PRO A 25 -6.22 9.16 9.66
N PRO A 26 -4.93 9.53 9.58
CA PRO A 26 -4.39 10.33 8.48
C PRO A 26 -4.40 9.57 7.13
N PHE A 27 -4.41 8.25 7.17
CA PHE A 27 -4.56 7.39 6.01
C PHE A 27 -5.74 6.44 6.24
N GLN A 28 -6.77 6.56 5.41
CA GLN A 28 -7.98 5.75 5.50
C GLN A 28 -7.73 4.33 4.97
N VAL A 29 -6.88 4.21 3.95
CA VAL A 29 -6.42 2.93 3.39
C VAL A 29 -4.94 3.04 3.04
N MET A 30 -4.19 1.97 3.28
CA MET A 30 -2.82 1.80 2.79
C MET A 30 -2.71 0.47 2.05
N ALA A 31 -2.17 0.51 0.83
CA ALA A 31 -1.74 -0.67 0.11
C ALA A 31 -0.23 -0.86 0.30
N ILE A 32 0.18 -2.05 0.71
CA ILE A 32 1.58 -2.42 0.83
C ILE A 32 1.84 -3.54 -0.17
N MET A 33 2.75 -3.29 -1.11
CA MET A 33 3.16 -4.23 -2.14
C MET A 33 4.65 -4.49 -1.96
N GLU A 34 5.01 -5.76 -1.85
CA GLU A 34 6.38 -6.20 -1.76
C GLU A 34 6.84 -6.66 -3.14
N VAL A 35 8.00 -6.14 -3.55
CA VAL A 35 8.64 -6.43 -4.82
C VAL A 35 10.09 -6.84 -4.57
N GLU A 36 10.66 -7.59 -5.50
CA GLU A 36 12.01 -8.14 -5.38
C GLU A 36 13.08 -7.04 -5.42
N SER A 37 12.83 -5.97 -6.19
CA SER A 37 13.72 -4.81 -6.31
C SER A 37 12.99 -3.58 -6.83
N ILE A 38 13.66 -2.42 -6.77
CA ILE A 38 13.13 -1.17 -7.33
C ILE A 38 13.08 -1.21 -8.87
N GLU A 39 13.99 -1.93 -9.52
CA GLU A 39 13.99 -2.15 -10.97
C GLU A 39 12.73 -2.91 -11.40
N ARG A 40 12.41 -3.99 -10.68
CA ARG A 40 11.19 -4.76 -10.95
C ARG A 40 9.93 -3.93 -10.76
N PHE A 41 9.89 -3.07 -9.74
CA PHE A 41 8.79 -2.13 -9.55
C PHE A 41 8.62 -1.19 -10.74
N LYS A 42 9.71 -0.60 -11.24
CA LYS A 42 9.67 0.29 -12.41
C LYS A 42 9.14 -0.40 -13.64
N GLU A 43 9.62 -1.61 -13.96
CA GLU A 43 9.13 -2.39 -15.10
C GLU A 43 7.62 -2.65 -15.04
N VAL A 44 7.11 -2.98 -13.84
CA VAL A 44 5.67 -3.24 -13.63
C VAL A 44 4.87 -1.95 -13.78
N MET A 45 5.34 -0.84 -13.22
CA MET A 45 4.67 0.46 -13.34
C MET A 45 4.73 1.02 -14.76
N GLU A 46 5.79 0.78 -15.52
CA GLU A 46 5.83 1.12 -16.95
C GLU A 46 4.79 0.32 -17.75
N ALA A 47 4.62 -0.96 -17.44
CA ALA A 47 3.67 -1.82 -18.14
C ALA A 47 2.20 -1.58 -17.72
N SER A 48 1.94 -1.25 -16.45
CA SER A 48 0.59 -1.27 -15.85
C SER A 48 0.17 0.03 -15.16
N GLY A 49 1.10 0.97 -14.96
CA GLY A 49 0.88 2.18 -14.15
C GLY A 49 -0.25 3.05 -14.67
N ASN A 50 -0.32 3.29 -15.98
CA ASN A 50 -1.42 4.03 -16.58
C ASN A 50 -2.80 3.41 -16.30
N ALA A 51 -2.90 2.07 -16.35
CA ALA A 51 -4.17 1.40 -16.07
C ALA A 51 -4.56 1.58 -14.61
N ILE A 52 -3.60 1.45 -13.68
CA ILE A 52 -3.79 1.67 -12.25
C ILE A 52 -4.22 3.12 -11.99
N ASP A 53 -3.46 4.10 -12.48
CA ASP A 53 -3.70 5.52 -12.26
C ASP A 53 -5.05 5.96 -12.84
N SER A 54 -5.45 5.39 -13.99
CA SER A 54 -6.76 5.68 -14.61
C SER A 54 -7.95 5.10 -13.84
N ASP A 55 -7.73 4.09 -12.99
CA ASP A 55 -8.79 3.45 -12.23
C ASP A 55 -9.03 4.12 -10.86
N ILE A 56 -8.02 4.82 -10.30
CA ILE A 56 -8.14 5.53 -9.01
C ILE A 56 -9.40 6.41 -8.93
N PRO A 57 -9.73 7.25 -9.93
CA PRO A 57 -10.91 8.11 -9.89
C PRO A 57 -12.24 7.36 -9.82
N ASN A 58 -12.28 6.05 -10.12
CA ASN A 58 -13.51 5.26 -10.05
C ASN A 58 -13.96 4.97 -8.61
N TYR A 59 -13.07 5.09 -7.62
CA TYR A 59 -13.37 4.73 -6.24
C TYR A 59 -12.89 5.74 -5.19
N THR A 60 -12.10 6.75 -5.57
CA THR A 60 -11.69 7.84 -4.67
C THR A 60 -11.27 9.08 -5.45
N ASP A 61 -11.45 10.25 -4.86
CA ASP A 61 -10.92 11.54 -5.31
C ASP A 61 -9.61 11.93 -4.61
N VAL A 62 -9.14 11.09 -3.67
CA VAL A 62 -7.90 11.31 -2.92
C VAL A 62 -6.67 10.95 -3.77
N GLU A 63 -5.71 11.88 -3.85
CA GLU A 63 -4.38 11.61 -4.40
C GLU A 63 -3.54 10.76 -3.41
N PRO A 64 -3.07 9.56 -3.81
CA PRO A 64 -2.30 8.71 -2.91
C PRO A 64 -0.87 9.21 -2.72
N VAL A 65 -0.34 9.02 -1.52
CA VAL A 65 1.10 9.21 -1.25
C VAL A 65 1.84 7.90 -1.57
N ILE A 66 2.80 7.96 -2.48
CA ILE A 66 3.64 6.81 -2.84
C ILE A 66 4.94 6.85 -2.04
N GLN A 67 5.24 5.75 -1.34
CA GLN A 67 6.50 5.57 -0.61
C GLN A 67 7.14 4.23 -1.00
N ILE A 68 8.43 4.28 -1.35
CA ILE A 68 9.27 3.09 -1.59
C ILE A 68 10.16 2.89 -0.37
N SER A 69 10.25 1.67 0.14
CA SER A 69 10.99 1.36 1.36
C SER A 69 11.64 -0.01 1.30
N ASN A 70 12.77 -0.18 2.00
CA ASN A 70 13.36 -1.50 2.20
C ASN A 70 12.56 -2.26 3.26
N SER A 71 12.09 -3.46 2.93
CA SER A 71 11.53 -4.38 3.92
C SER A 71 12.68 -5.16 4.58
N PHE A 72 12.79 -5.03 5.90
CA PHE A 72 13.76 -5.80 6.70
C PHE A 72 13.12 -6.99 7.41
N TRP A 73 11.83 -7.24 7.15
CA TRP A 73 11.08 -8.35 7.71
C TRP A 73 11.22 -9.57 6.77
N LYS A 74 11.74 -10.69 7.29
CA LYS A 74 11.75 -12.00 6.61
C LYS A 74 10.45 -12.75 6.88
#